data_AF-K6U5A7-F1
#
_entry.id   AF-K6U5A7-F1
#
_cell.length_a   1.000
_cell.length_b   1.000
_cell.length_c   1.000
_cell.angle_alpha   90.00
_cell.angle_beta   90.00
_cell.angle_gamma   90.00
#
_symmetry.space_group_name_H-M   'P 1'
#
loop_
_entity.id
_entity.type
_entity.pdbx_description
1 polymer ?
#
loop_
_entity_poly.entity_id
_entity_poly.type
_entity_poly.pdbx_seq_one_letter_code
_entity_poly.pdbx_strand_id
1 'polypeptide(L)' 'GTTLIGTVTADGSGNWTLTPATALSDGAHTITATATDAAGNVSPASNTVNITIDRTAPSAPAITGPKDGTVTNNNKPTIT' A
#
# COMPACT_ATOMS: atom_id res chain seq x y z
N GLY A 1 8.04 -11.78 -6.60
CA GLY A 1 9.03 -10.93 -7.29
C GLY A 1 10.45 -11.40 -7.01
N THR A 2 11.46 -10.74 -7.58
CA THR A 2 12.90 -11.07 -7.35
C THR A 2 13.56 -10.21 -6.27
N THR A 3 12.94 -9.09 -5.89
CA THR A 3 13.43 -8.21 -4.81
C THR A 3 13.04 -8.75 -3.44
N LEU A 4 14.01 -8.97 -2.56
CA LEU A 4 13.76 -9.31 -1.17
C LEU A 4 13.30 -8.06 -0.41
N ILE A 5 12.09 -8.13 0.17
CA ILE A 5 11.51 -7.03 0.97
C ILE A 5 11.62 -7.27 2.49
N GLY A 6 12.07 -8.46 2.89
CA GLY A 6 12.36 -8.80 4.28
C GLY A 6 12.31 -10.30 4.55
N THR A 7 12.71 -10.66 5.77
CA THR A 7 12.70 -12.03 6.30
C THR A 7 12.12 -12.00 7.70
N VAL A 8 11.31 -12.99 8.06
CA VAL A 8 10.70 -13.13 9.39
C VAL A 8 10.68 -14.60 9.80
N THR A 9 10.74 -14.87 11.09
CA THR A 9 10.54 -16.21 11.66
C THR A 9 9.05 -16.45 11.86
N ALA A 10 8.52 -17.52 11.29
CA ALA A 10 7.17 -17.96 11.58
C ALA A 10 7.05 -18.50 13.01
N ASP A 11 5.86 -18.39 13.61
CA ASP A 11 5.56 -19.00 14.90
C ASP A 11 5.46 -20.54 14.78
N GLY A 12 5.25 -21.22 15.92
CA GLY A 12 5.13 -22.68 15.96
C GLY A 12 3.90 -23.26 15.21
N SER A 13 2.98 -22.41 14.80
CA SER A 13 1.82 -22.77 13.96
C SER A 13 2.01 -22.38 12.49
N GLY A 14 3.15 -21.78 12.13
CA GLY A 14 3.47 -21.32 10.79
C GLY A 14 2.93 -19.92 10.45
N ASN A 15 2.36 -19.18 11.41
CA ASN A 15 1.93 -17.81 11.16
C ASN A 15 3.12 -16.85 11.22
N TRP A 16 3.05 -15.79 10.42
CA TRP A 16 4.06 -14.76 10.39
C TRP A 16 3.44 -13.42 9.98
N THR A 17 4.12 -12.33 10.31
CA THR A 17 3.77 -11.00 9.84
C THR A 17 5.06 -10.29 9.45
N LEU A 18 5.07 -9.65 8.28
CA LEU A 18 6.20 -8.87 7.79
C LEU A 18 5.76 -7.43 7.59
N THR A 19 6.45 -6.50 8.24
CA THR A 19 6.39 -5.07 7.86
C THR A 19 7.65 -4.75 7.05
N PRO A 20 7.54 -4.38 5.76
CA PRO A 20 8.69 -3.97 4.98
C PRO A 20 9.44 -2.81 5.64
N ALA A 21 10.77 -2.90 5.74
CA ALA A 21 11.59 -1.83 6.31
C ALA A 21 11.55 -0.55 5.47
N THR A 22 11.43 -0.71 4.15
CA THR A 22 11.21 0.37 3.20
C THR A 22 9.78 0.29 2.70
N ALA A 23 9.09 1.43 2.71
CA ALA A 23 7.75 1.52 2.14
C ALA A 23 7.77 1.12 0.66
N LEU A 24 6.81 0.31 0.24
CA LEU A 24 6.60 0.00 -1.17
C LEU A 24 6.14 1.26 -1.91
N SER A 25 6.61 1.43 -3.14
CA SER A 25 6.17 2.52 -4.02
C SER A 25 4.73 2.33 -4.46
N ASP A 26 4.09 3.40 -4.92
CA ASP A 26 2.80 3.29 -5.60
C ASP A 26 2.90 2.40 -6.84
N GLY A 27 1.78 1.75 -7.18
CA GLY A 27 1.67 0.84 -8.31
C GLY A 27 1.42 -0.62 -7.92
N ALA A 28 1.46 -1.49 -8.94
CA ALA A 28 1.19 -2.91 -8.79
C ALA A 28 2.44 -3.68 -8.30
N HIS A 29 2.24 -4.57 -7.33
CA HIS A 29 3.27 -5.44 -6.78
C HIS A 29 2.82 -6.90 -6.77
N THR A 30 3.78 -7.81 -6.92
CA THR A 30 3.58 -9.25 -6.80
C THR A 30 4.44 -9.83 -5.68
N ILE A 31 3.80 -10.35 -4.64
CA ILE A 31 4.44 -10.87 -3.44
C ILE A 31 4.39 -12.41 -3.46
N THR A 32 5.52 -13.02 -3.08
CA THR A 32 5.71 -14.46 -2.94
C THR A 32 6.59 -14.70 -1.71
N ALA A 33 6.43 -15.83 -1.05
CA ALA A 33 7.27 -16.23 0.09
C ALA A 33 7.92 -17.61 -0.16
N THR A 34 9.08 -17.82 0.44
CA THR A 34 9.74 -19.13 0.56
C THR A 34 10.01 -19.39 2.04
N ALA A 35 9.95 -20.65 2.46
CA ALA A 35 10.31 -21.05 3.81
C ALA A 35 11.66 -21.80 3.80
N THR A 36 12.41 -21.67 4.89
CA THR A 36 13.67 -22.41 5.10
C THR A 36 13.55 -23.18 6.41
N ASP A 37 13.83 -24.48 6.38
CA ASP A 37 13.84 -25.31 7.60
C ASP A 37 15.16 -25.19 8.39
N ALA A 38 15.24 -25.84 9.55
CA ALA A 38 16.43 -25.79 10.41
C ALA A 38 17.67 -26.47 9.79
N ALA A 39 17.49 -27.34 8.79
CA ALA A 39 18.57 -27.98 8.05
C ALA A 39 19.03 -27.13 6.85
N GLY A 40 18.35 -26.02 6.56
CA GLY A 40 18.68 -25.11 5.45
C GLY A 40 17.98 -25.44 4.13
N ASN A 41 17.01 -26.36 4.11
CA ASN A 41 16.24 -26.66 2.90
C ASN A 41 15.24 -25.53 2.61
N VAL A 42 15.20 -25.05 1.36
CA VAL A 42 14.31 -23.96 0.93
C VAL A 42 13.12 -24.53 0.14
N SER A 43 11.91 -24.08 0.44
CA SER A 43 10.70 -24.46 -0.30
C SER A 43 10.65 -23.83 -1.69
N PRO A 44 9.81 -24.35 -2.61
CA PRO A 44 9.32 -23.56 -3.74
C PRO A 44 8.64 -22.27 -3.27
N ALA A 45 8.54 -21.29 -4.17
CA ALA A 45 7.76 -20.08 -3.90
C ALA A 45 6.28 -20.39 -3.70
N SER A 46 5.64 -19.65 -2.80
CA SER A 46 4.18 -19.68 -2.61
C SER A 46 3.42 -19.26 -3.86
N ASN A 47 2.09 -19.40 -3.83
CA ASN A 47 1.24 -18.70 -4.78
C ASN A 47 1.48 -17.18 -4.70
N THR A 48 1.31 -16.52 -5.85
CA THR A 48 1.46 -15.06 -5.94
C THR A 48 0.30 -14.34 -5.28
N VAL A 49 0.61 -13.31 -4.51
CA VAL A 49 -0.34 -12.31 -4.02
C VAL A 49 -0.13 -11.01 -4.80
N ASN A 50 -1.18 -10.53 -5.45
CA ASN A 50 -1.14 -9.26 -6.18
C ASN A 50 -1.73 -8.15 -5.30
N ILE A 51 -1.00 -7.04 -5.17
CA ILE A 51 -1.45 -5.86 -4.43
C ILE A 51 -1.19 -4.61 -5.26
N THR A 52 -2.03 -3.59 -5.07
CA THR A 52 -1.80 -2.25 -5.61
C THR A 52 -1.64 -1.30 -4.44
N ILE A 53 -0.55 -0.55 -4.42
CA ILE A 53 -0.28 0.49 -3.45
C ILE A 53 -0.66 1.83 -4.07
N ASP A 54 -1.46 2.61 -3.35
CA ASP A 54 -1.79 3.99 -3.69
C ASP A 54 -1.63 4.85 -2.44
N ARG A 55 -0.61 5.70 -2.44
CA ARG A 55 -0.29 6.65 -1.38
C ARG A 55 -0.49 8.08 -1.86
N THR A 56 -1.02 8.27 -3.08
CA THR A 56 -1.22 9.59 -3.66
C THR A 56 -2.36 10.27 -2.93
N ALA A 57 -2.03 11.33 -2.19
CA ALA A 57 -3.04 12.12 -1.51
C ALA A 57 -3.97 12.79 -2.54
N PRO A 58 -5.28 12.91 -2.25
CA PRO A 58 -6.17 13.68 -3.10
C PRO A 58 -5.75 15.16 -3.09
N SER A 59 -6.07 15.86 -4.18
CA SER A 59 -5.89 17.31 -4.25
C SER A 59 -6.66 18.01 -3.13
N ALA A 60 -6.08 19.07 -2.56
CA ALA A 60 -6.78 19.90 -1.60
C ALA A 60 -8.00 20.55 -2.28
N PRO A 61 -9.18 20.55 -1.64
CA PRO A 61 -10.34 21.24 -2.17
C PRO A 61 -10.10 22.75 -2.17
N ALA A 62 -10.55 23.41 -3.24
CA ALA A 62 -10.52 24.84 -3.43
C ALA A 62 -11.94 25.42 -3.43
N ILE A 63 -12.12 26.48 -2.64
CA ILE A 63 -13.29 27.36 -2.78
C ILE A 63 -13.00 28.30 -3.95
N THR A 64 -13.61 28.06 -5.11
CA THR A 64 -13.44 28.90 -6.30
C THR A 64 -14.42 30.08 -6.34
N GLY A 65 -15.37 30.13 -5.41
CA GLY A 65 -16.27 31.25 -5.25
C GLY A 65 -17.25 31.11 -4.10
N PRO A 66 -18.02 32.17 -3.82
CA PRO A 66 -17.97 33.48 -4.47
C PRO A 66 -16.67 34.24 -4.12
N LYS A 67 -16.25 35.19 -4.97
CA LYS A 67 -15.05 36.01 -4.72
C LYS A 67 -15.19 36.72 -3.36
N ASP A 68 -14.06 36.93 -2.68
CA ASP A 68 -14.06 37.71 -1.44
C ASP A 68 -14.76 39.06 -1.63
N GLY A 69 -15.64 39.41 -0.69
CA GLY A 69 -16.51 40.58 -0.77
C GLY A 69 -17.76 40.44 -1.65
N THR A 70 -18.09 39.25 -2.18
CA THR A 70 -19.32 39.01 -2.96
C THR A 70 -20.26 38.01 -2.29
N VAL A 71 -21.56 38.18 -2.49
CA VAL A 71 -22.59 37.28 -1.98
C VAL A 71 -23.18 36.43 -3.11
N THR A 72 -23.50 35.17 -2.83
CA THR A 72 -24.20 34.28 -3.78
C THR A 72 -25.47 33.73 -3.13
N ASN A 73 -26.54 33.55 -3.92
CA ASN A 73 -27.75 32.83 -3.52
C ASN A 73 -27.73 31.36 -3.97
N ASN A 74 -26.60 30.86 -4.46
CA ASN A 74 -26.46 29.46 -4.85
C ASN A 74 -26.45 28.54 -3.62
N ASN A 75 -27.49 27.72 -3.45
CA ASN A 75 -27.61 26.76 -2.36
C ASN A 75 -26.76 25.49 -2.51
N LYS A 76 -26.03 25.34 -3.63
CA LYS A 76 -25.05 24.26 -3.90
C LYS A 76 -23.79 24.82 -4.57
N PRO A 77 -22.97 25.60 -3.85
CA PRO A 77 -21.68 26.05 -4.37
C PRO A 77 -20.79 24.84 -4.68
N THR A 78 -20.04 24.91 -5.77
CA THR A 78 -19.10 23.85 -6.15
C THR A 78 -17.80 24.01 -5.37
N ILE A 79 -17.40 22.95 -4.66
CA ILE A 79 -16.06 22.80 -4.10
C ILE A 79 -15.33 21.80 -5.01
N THR A 80 -14.19 22.18 -5.55
CA THR A 80 -13.36 21.34 -6.45
C THR A 80 -12.05 21.01 -5.81
#